data_AF-A0A3P7MGV5-F1
#
_entry.id   AF-A0A3P7MGV5-F1
#
_cell.length_a   1.000
_cell.length_b   1.000
_cell.length_c   1.000
_cell.angle_alpha   90.00
_cell.angle_beta   90.00
_cell.angle_gamma   90.00
#
_symmetry.space_group_name_H-M   'P 1'
#
loop_
_entity.id
_entity.type
_entity.pdbx_description
1 polymer ?
#
loop_
_entity_poly.entity_id
_entity_poly.type
_entity_poly.pdbx_seq_one_letter_code
_entity_poly.pdbx_strand_id
1 'polypeptide(L)'
;MSIATLEELVTSGLHKEFPEVFLEDALNLFQSASPFDDLTSSVKVFPSSIDGYHTSLLILSKYSDKLLAVMSQLQSIQRTFELLQDVFKHSLPEEGPHFQLAAIAAVFPTNIRTALKPFLKAYLLLELLDSEQSNPAHNLFEEPPSCSLQEHTAHLELGRHVFAANARLSLKFLLRDLWLPFLKSTFYHRTTDLISGVFTESFVQRLQEYLEFVVVKGWLRNIGVKIESPSTALPPNLLFETYYAVRRQELFSIMIEYPESHPCLLDLRLCFQNAKLLQDLIDELGHEVRTRLLHPGVHTDQILLGYGCLVRALRVIDPSSVAQDIICQPVAVCLRARDDAVHCIVDRLISPPDDTQQSSQAVGLQQELLLPTPLEVEPTDELREGDAHLFAHG
;
A
#
# COMPACT_ATOMS: atom_id res chain seq x y z
N MET A 1 6.94 22.99 41.71
CA MET A 1 8.29 23.58 41.58
C MET A 1 8.31 24.47 40.37
N SER A 2 9.02 25.61 40.41
CA SER A 2 9.16 26.53 39.27
C SER A 2 10.60 26.49 38.74
N ILE A 3 10.82 26.99 37.52
CA ILE A 3 12.19 27.06 36.97
C ILE A 3 13.09 27.90 37.88
N ALA A 4 12.54 28.92 38.55
CA ALA A 4 13.26 29.73 39.55
C ALA A 4 13.80 28.89 40.73
N THR A 5 13.09 27.85 41.18
CA THR A 5 13.60 26.96 42.24
C THR A 5 14.79 26.11 41.80
N LEU A 6 14.86 25.73 40.51
CA LEU A 6 16.04 25.07 39.96
C LEU A 6 17.23 26.04 39.85
N GLU A 7 16.98 27.29 39.47
CA GLU A 7 18.02 28.33 39.43
C GLU A 7 18.56 28.65 40.85
N GLU A 8 17.72 28.62 41.87
CA GLU A 8 18.13 28.73 43.29
C GLU A 8 19.03 27.56 43.73
N LEU A 9 18.74 26.33 43.30
CA LEU A 9 19.61 25.16 43.52
C LEU A 9 20.95 25.27 42.78
N VAL A 10 20.95 25.93 41.62
CA VAL A 10 22.17 26.24 40.88
C VAL A 10 23.01 27.28 41.63
N THR A 11 22.41 28.38 42.05
CA THR A 11 23.10 29.48 42.77
C THR A 11 23.62 29.07 44.15
N SER A 12 22.94 28.16 44.85
CA SER A 12 23.38 27.61 46.14
C SER A 12 24.52 26.58 46.03
N GLY A 13 24.82 26.08 44.82
CA GLY A 13 25.86 25.06 44.61
C GLY A 13 25.43 23.62 44.92
N LEU A 14 24.23 23.41 45.47
CA LEU A 14 23.69 22.10 45.87
C LEU A 14 23.54 21.12 44.69
N HIS A 15 23.32 21.62 43.48
CA HIS A 15 23.29 20.81 42.26
C HIS A 15 24.58 19.99 42.04
N LYS A 16 25.74 20.42 42.56
CA LYS A 16 27.01 19.68 42.44
C LYS A 16 27.18 18.62 43.52
N GLU A 17 26.62 18.86 44.70
CA GLU A 17 26.68 17.92 45.82
C GLU A 17 25.65 16.80 45.68
N PHE A 18 24.48 17.12 45.11
CA PHE A 18 23.34 16.19 44.94
C PHE A 18 22.77 16.25 43.51
N PRO A 19 23.53 15.78 42.50
CA PRO A 19 23.09 15.84 41.09
C PRO A 19 21.83 15.01 40.82
N GLU A 20 21.63 13.90 41.54
CA GLU A 20 20.46 13.02 41.37
C GLU A 20 19.15 13.74 41.76
N VAL A 21 19.16 14.48 42.87
CA VAL A 21 17.98 15.24 43.35
C VAL A 21 17.66 16.36 42.36
N PHE A 22 18.68 17.05 41.86
CA PHE A 22 18.51 18.09 40.85
C PHE A 22 17.90 17.54 39.55
N LEU A 23 18.33 16.35 39.11
CA LEU A 23 17.77 15.68 37.94
C LEU A 23 16.31 15.26 38.17
N GLU A 24 15.99 14.72 39.34
CA GLU A 24 14.62 14.31 39.69
C GLU A 24 13.66 15.51 39.76
N ASP A 25 14.09 16.61 40.39
CA ASP A 25 13.32 17.86 40.46
C ASP A 25 13.09 18.47 39.06
N ALA A 26 14.11 18.45 38.20
CA ALA A 26 14.00 18.90 36.82
C ALA A 26 13.04 18.03 36.00
N LEU A 27 13.06 16.70 36.18
CA LEU A 27 12.14 15.78 35.52
C LEU A 27 10.70 15.96 36.01
N ASN A 28 10.49 16.12 37.31
CA ASN A 28 9.17 16.38 37.88
C ASN A 28 8.58 17.70 37.39
N LEU A 29 9.41 18.74 37.31
CA LEU A 29 9.01 20.02 36.73
C LEU A 29 8.61 19.85 35.27
N PHE A 30 9.43 19.17 34.48
CA PHE A 30 9.18 18.92 33.06
C PHE A 30 7.87 18.15 32.82
N GLN A 31 7.60 17.10 33.62
CA GLN A 31 6.37 16.33 33.56
C GLN A 31 5.14 17.19 33.91
N SER A 32 5.23 17.96 35.01
CA SER A 32 4.11 18.80 35.46
C SER A 32 3.76 19.93 34.48
N ALA A 33 4.74 20.41 33.73
CA ALA A 33 4.56 21.44 32.69
C ALA A 33 4.08 20.88 31.35
N SER A 34 4.03 19.56 31.19
CA SER A 34 3.74 18.86 29.93
C SER A 34 2.53 17.90 30.01
N PRO A 35 1.35 18.33 30.50
CA PRO A 35 0.21 17.42 30.65
C PRO A 35 -0.38 17.01 29.29
N PHE A 36 -0.63 15.70 29.11
CA PHE A 36 -1.32 15.11 27.95
C PHE A 36 -2.75 14.61 28.30
N ASP A 37 -3.33 15.12 29.37
CA ASP A 37 -4.47 14.51 30.08
C ASP A 37 -5.75 14.31 29.23
N ASP A 38 -5.94 15.09 28.17
CA ASP A 38 -7.11 15.02 27.28
C ASP A 38 -6.91 14.25 25.96
N LEU A 39 -5.70 13.74 25.69
CA LEU A 39 -5.42 13.07 24.41
C LEU A 39 -6.07 11.68 24.33
N THR A 40 -6.04 10.95 25.44
CA THR A 40 -6.48 9.55 25.50
C THR A 40 -8.00 9.39 25.37
N SER A 41 -8.79 10.37 25.86
CA SER A 41 -10.24 10.43 25.68
C SER A 41 -10.60 10.71 24.22
N SER A 42 -9.84 11.59 23.56
CA SER A 42 -10.03 11.96 22.16
C SER A 42 -9.75 10.81 21.19
N VAL A 43 -8.86 9.88 21.54
CA VAL A 43 -8.47 8.77 20.66
C VAL A 43 -9.47 7.61 20.67
N LYS A 44 -10.25 7.45 21.75
CA LYS A 44 -11.36 6.48 21.80
C LYS A 44 -12.42 6.70 20.72
N VAL A 45 -12.45 7.90 20.14
CA VAL A 45 -13.37 8.28 19.07
C VAL A 45 -12.96 7.66 17.73
N PHE A 46 -11.67 7.32 17.55
CA PHE A 46 -11.19 6.69 16.32
C PHE A 46 -11.37 5.17 16.41
N PRO A 47 -12.13 4.55 15.51
CA PRO A 47 -12.26 3.10 15.50
C PRO A 47 -10.89 2.47 15.27
N SER A 48 -10.58 1.42 16.03
CA SER A 48 -9.32 0.67 15.92
C SER A 48 -9.10 0.04 14.53
N SER A 49 -10.15 -0.04 13.71
CA SER A 49 -10.16 -0.65 12.39
C SER A 49 -9.98 0.34 11.22
N ILE A 50 -9.97 1.66 11.45
CA ILE A 50 -9.81 2.61 10.33
C ILE A 50 -8.34 2.63 9.88
N ASP A 51 -8.15 2.49 8.57
CA ASP A 51 -6.87 2.63 7.91
C ASP A 51 -6.23 4.03 8.14
N GLY A 52 -4.90 4.12 8.02
CA GLY A 52 -4.14 5.33 8.31
C GLY A 52 -4.62 6.56 7.53
N TYR A 53 -4.90 6.40 6.24
CA TYR A 53 -5.33 7.46 5.34
C TYR A 53 -6.72 8.02 5.71
N HIS A 54 -7.71 7.15 5.87
CA HIS A 54 -9.07 7.54 6.21
C HIS A 54 -9.17 8.21 7.59
N THR A 55 -8.36 7.73 8.55
CA THR A 55 -8.26 8.35 9.87
C THR A 55 -7.71 9.78 9.76
N SER A 56 -6.69 9.99 8.93
CA SER A 56 -6.13 11.31 8.67
C SER A 56 -7.15 12.27 8.06
N LEU A 57 -7.91 11.84 7.04
CA LEU A 57 -8.97 12.65 6.43
C LEU A 57 -10.08 13.01 7.43
N LEU A 58 -10.47 12.07 8.30
CA LEU A 58 -11.45 12.32 9.36
C LEU A 58 -10.94 13.36 10.36
N ILE A 59 -9.66 13.28 10.74
CA ILE A 59 -9.05 14.25 11.66
C ILE A 59 -9.03 15.65 11.03
N LEU A 60 -8.61 15.77 9.78
CA LEU A 60 -8.54 17.08 9.12
C LEU A 60 -9.94 17.67 8.90
N SER A 61 -10.92 16.86 8.51
CA SER A 61 -12.29 17.35 8.28
C SER A 61 -13.09 17.69 9.55
N LYS A 62 -12.94 16.92 10.64
CA LYS A 62 -13.81 17.05 11.84
C LYS A 62 -13.10 17.35 13.15
N TYR A 63 -11.79 17.13 13.22
CA TYR A 63 -11.01 17.23 14.47
C TYR A 63 -9.72 18.04 14.29
N SER A 64 -9.69 18.97 13.33
CA SER A 64 -8.52 19.80 13.03
C SER A 64 -8.12 20.68 14.22
N ASP A 65 -9.07 21.14 15.03
CA ASP A 65 -8.79 21.86 16.30
C ASP A 65 -7.99 21.00 17.28
N LYS A 66 -8.31 19.69 17.36
CA LYS A 66 -7.57 18.76 18.21
C LYS A 66 -6.16 18.52 17.68
N LEU A 67 -5.99 18.42 16.36
CA LEU A 67 -4.66 18.34 15.75
C LEU A 67 -3.82 19.58 16.09
N LEU A 68 -4.41 20.78 16.01
CA LEU A 68 -3.74 22.03 16.38
C LEU A 68 -3.33 22.04 17.85
N ALA A 69 -4.23 21.61 18.75
CA ALA A 69 -3.95 21.49 20.18
C ALA A 69 -2.77 20.52 20.44
N VAL A 70 -2.78 19.34 19.80
CA VAL A 70 -1.68 18.36 19.93
C VAL A 70 -0.35 18.96 19.49
N MET A 71 -0.31 19.61 18.33
CA MET A 71 0.93 20.24 17.82
C MET A 71 1.40 21.38 18.72
N SER A 72 0.48 22.16 19.28
CA SER A 72 0.81 23.23 20.23
C SER A 72 1.39 22.68 21.54
N GLN A 73 0.87 21.54 22.02
CA GLN A 73 1.43 20.85 23.20
C GLN A 73 2.84 20.34 22.93
N LEU A 74 3.08 19.71 21.77
CA LEU A 74 4.43 19.28 21.38
C LEU A 74 5.42 20.46 21.31
N GLN A 75 4.98 21.62 20.80
CA GLN A 75 5.79 22.83 20.80
C GLN A 75 6.08 23.34 22.22
N SER A 76 5.09 23.30 23.13
CA SER A 76 5.26 23.68 24.54
C SER A 76 6.28 22.79 25.24
N ILE A 77 6.24 21.48 24.98
CA ILE A 77 7.20 20.50 25.51
C ILE A 77 8.62 20.84 25.05
N GLN A 78 8.81 21.16 23.76
CA GLN A 78 10.12 21.57 23.24
C GLN A 78 10.63 22.84 23.91
N ARG A 79 9.80 23.88 24.07
CA ARG A 79 10.18 25.13 24.76
C ARG A 79 10.56 24.88 26.21
N THR A 80 9.80 24.07 26.93
CA THR A 80 10.08 23.73 28.33
C THR A 80 11.40 22.97 28.45
N PHE A 81 11.66 22.05 27.52
CA PHE A 81 12.93 21.33 27.47
C PHE A 81 14.11 22.26 27.19
N GLU A 82 13.96 23.21 26.26
CA GLU A 82 15.01 24.18 25.93
C GLU A 82 15.42 25.04 27.13
N LEU A 83 14.43 25.54 27.89
CA LEU A 83 14.66 26.30 29.12
C LEU A 83 15.44 25.47 30.15
N LEU A 84 15.04 24.22 30.37
CA LEU A 84 15.73 23.32 31.30
C LEU A 84 17.15 22.99 30.82
N GLN A 85 17.32 22.72 29.53
CA GLN A 85 18.63 22.39 28.98
C GLN A 85 19.62 23.56 29.06
N ASP A 86 19.18 24.81 28.97
CA ASP A 86 20.04 25.97 29.23
C ASP A 86 20.58 25.95 30.66
N VAL A 87 19.76 25.61 31.65
CA VAL A 87 20.20 25.43 33.04
C VAL A 87 21.24 24.30 33.15
N PHE A 88 21.01 23.15 32.51
CA PHE A 88 21.94 22.02 32.51
C PHE A 88 23.29 22.35 31.83
N LYS A 89 23.28 23.05 30.69
CA LYS A 89 24.51 23.41 29.97
C LYS A 89 25.47 24.25 30.82
N HIS A 90 24.94 25.11 31.67
CA HIS A 90 25.74 25.98 32.54
C HIS A 90 26.16 25.31 33.86
N SER A 91 25.43 24.26 34.27
CA SER A 91 25.57 23.68 35.62
C SER A 91 26.21 22.29 35.62
N LEU A 92 25.72 21.38 34.75
CA LEU A 92 26.06 19.96 34.68
C LEU A 92 26.04 19.48 33.21
N PRO A 93 27.05 19.81 32.39
CA PRO A 93 27.05 19.50 30.96
C PRO A 93 27.13 18.00 30.65
N GLU A 94 27.73 17.19 31.54
CA GLU A 94 27.88 15.74 31.34
C GLU A 94 26.55 14.99 31.45
N GLU A 95 25.57 15.53 32.18
CA GLU A 95 24.25 14.90 32.42
C GLU A 95 23.20 15.26 31.36
N GLY A 96 23.50 16.23 30.49
CA GLY A 96 22.59 16.68 29.42
C GLY A 96 21.97 15.56 28.56
N PRO A 97 22.74 14.58 28.03
CA PRO A 97 22.17 13.50 27.21
C PRO A 97 21.32 12.51 28.01
N HIS A 98 21.70 12.21 29.26
CA HIS A 98 20.91 11.33 30.14
C HIS A 98 19.57 11.98 30.48
N PHE A 99 19.58 13.28 30.79
CA PHE A 99 18.36 14.06 31.01
C PHE A 99 17.46 14.07 29.77
N GLN A 100 18.02 14.23 28.57
CA GLN A 100 17.23 14.20 27.33
C GLN A 100 16.49 12.87 27.15
N LEU A 101 17.17 11.75 27.39
CA LEU A 101 16.56 10.42 27.28
C LEU A 101 15.46 10.23 28.34
N ALA A 102 15.73 10.62 29.59
CA ALA A 102 14.79 10.52 30.69
C ALA A 102 13.55 11.41 30.47
N ALA A 103 13.74 12.64 29.98
CA ALA A 103 12.67 13.57 29.63
C ALA A 103 11.76 13.02 28.52
N ILE A 104 12.33 12.42 27.47
CA ILE A 104 11.56 11.76 26.41
C ILE A 104 10.77 10.56 26.97
N ALA A 105 11.39 9.74 27.81
CA ALA A 105 10.73 8.57 28.40
C ALA A 105 9.57 8.98 29.33
N ALA A 106 9.75 10.06 30.09
CA ALA A 106 8.76 10.61 31.00
C ALA A 106 7.51 11.16 30.29
N VAL A 107 7.70 11.93 29.21
CA VAL A 107 6.59 12.62 28.52
C VAL A 107 5.94 11.77 27.43
N PHE A 108 6.68 10.80 26.87
CA PHE A 108 6.18 9.92 25.81
C PHE A 108 6.17 8.43 26.21
N PRO A 109 5.41 8.04 27.25
CA PRO A 109 5.09 6.65 27.52
C PRO A 109 4.26 6.02 26.39
N THR A 110 4.15 4.69 26.39
CA THR A 110 3.54 3.91 25.30
C THR A 110 2.11 4.32 24.98
N ASN A 111 1.29 4.58 25.99
CA ASN A 111 -0.09 5.06 25.86
C ASN A 111 -0.17 6.41 25.12
N ILE A 112 0.69 7.36 25.47
CA ILE A 112 0.73 8.68 24.81
C ILE A 112 1.22 8.53 23.37
N ARG A 113 2.27 7.73 23.13
CA ARG A 113 2.74 7.46 21.76
C ARG A 113 1.65 6.84 20.90
N THR A 114 0.87 5.90 21.43
CA THR A 114 -0.27 5.31 20.70
C THR A 114 -1.37 6.33 20.43
N ALA A 115 -1.65 7.21 21.40
CA ALA A 115 -2.66 8.25 21.26
C ALA A 115 -2.26 9.32 20.22
N LEU A 116 -0.96 9.58 20.05
CA LEU A 116 -0.46 10.55 19.07
C LEU A 116 -0.52 10.03 17.62
N LYS A 117 -0.46 8.71 17.39
CA LYS A 117 -0.34 8.14 16.03
C LYS A 117 -1.36 8.70 15.03
N PRO A 118 -2.67 8.79 15.34
CA PRO A 118 -3.66 9.31 14.39
C PRO A 118 -3.38 10.77 13.97
N PHE A 119 -3.03 11.63 14.93
CA PHE A 119 -2.72 13.04 14.66
C PHE A 119 -1.41 13.21 13.88
N LEU A 120 -0.41 12.39 14.19
CA LEU A 120 0.85 12.38 13.43
C LEU A 120 0.65 11.91 11.99
N LYS A 121 -0.20 10.91 11.75
CA LYS A 121 -0.61 10.50 10.39
C LYS A 121 -1.37 11.61 9.65
N ALA A 122 -2.18 12.40 10.35
CA ALA A 122 -2.87 13.55 9.76
C ALA A 122 -1.88 14.64 9.32
N TYR A 123 -0.85 14.92 10.12
CA TYR A 123 0.25 15.81 9.71
C TYR A 123 1.05 15.26 8.53
N LEU A 124 1.36 13.96 8.53
CA LEU A 124 2.03 13.31 7.39
C LEU A 124 1.21 13.44 6.10
N LEU A 125 -0.12 13.42 6.18
CA LEU A 125 -1.00 13.68 5.04
C LEU A 125 -0.86 15.12 4.55
N LEU A 126 -0.86 16.12 5.44
CA LEU A 126 -0.67 17.53 5.05
C LEU A 126 0.66 17.77 4.34
N GLU A 127 1.76 17.19 4.84
CA GLU A 127 3.07 17.28 4.16
C GLU A 127 3.05 16.58 2.79
N LEU A 128 2.28 15.49 2.64
CA LEU A 128 2.16 14.80 1.36
C LEU A 128 1.39 15.65 0.35
N LEU A 129 0.27 16.23 0.75
CA LEU A 129 -0.54 17.14 -0.07
C LEU A 129 0.26 18.37 -0.50
N ASP A 130 1.05 18.96 0.39
CA ASP A 130 1.96 20.06 0.05
C ASP A 130 3.04 19.65 -0.97
N SER A 131 3.59 18.44 -0.82
CA SER A 131 4.56 17.89 -1.77
C SER A 131 3.93 17.65 -3.15
N GLU A 132 2.68 17.18 -3.20
CA GLU A 132 1.91 17.01 -4.43
C GLU A 132 1.65 18.35 -5.14
N GLN A 133 1.20 19.36 -4.39
CA GLN A 133 0.99 20.71 -4.93
C GLN A 133 2.29 21.36 -5.42
N SER A 134 3.41 21.09 -4.75
CA SER A 134 4.73 21.59 -5.14
C SER A 134 5.30 20.91 -6.40
N ASN A 135 4.76 19.77 -6.81
CA ASN A 135 5.26 18.97 -7.95
C ASN A 135 4.12 18.64 -8.95
N PRO A 136 3.47 19.65 -9.56
CA PRO A 136 2.28 19.43 -10.39
C PRO A 136 2.53 18.58 -11.63
N ALA A 137 3.77 18.56 -12.15
CA ALA A 137 4.13 17.76 -13.32
C ALA A 137 4.09 16.24 -13.08
N HIS A 138 4.26 15.81 -11.83
CA HIS A 138 4.29 14.40 -11.43
C HIS A 138 3.15 14.03 -10.48
N ASN A 139 2.25 14.98 -10.18
CA ASN A 139 1.07 14.71 -9.38
C ASN A 139 -0.02 14.08 -10.26
N LEU A 140 -0.54 12.94 -9.82
CA LEU A 140 -1.59 12.19 -10.53
C LEU A 140 -2.95 12.30 -9.86
N PHE A 141 -2.96 12.76 -8.61
CA PHE A 141 -4.12 12.66 -7.75
C PHE A 141 -4.72 14.03 -7.52
N GLU A 142 -6.05 14.09 -7.56
CA GLU A 142 -6.79 15.27 -7.17
C GLU A 142 -6.74 15.46 -5.66
N GLU A 143 -6.93 16.69 -5.19
CA GLU A 143 -7.00 16.97 -3.77
C GLU A 143 -8.26 16.30 -3.16
N PRO A 144 -8.17 15.66 -1.98
CA PRO A 144 -9.32 15.00 -1.37
C PRO A 144 -10.45 16.02 -1.11
N PRO A 145 -11.71 15.73 -1.49
CA PRO A 145 -12.80 16.69 -1.34
C PRO A 145 -13.12 17.03 0.13
N SER A 146 -12.71 16.17 1.06
CA SER A 146 -12.91 16.34 2.50
C SER A 146 -11.81 17.14 3.20
N CYS A 147 -10.75 17.53 2.49
CA CYS A 147 -9.60 18.22 3.07
C CYS A 147 -8.94 19.14 2.04
N SER A 148 -9.04 20.46 2.25
CA SER A 148 -8.23 21.44 1.53
C SER A 148 -6.97 21.77 2.31
N LEU A 149 -5.81 21.76 1.64
CA LEU A 149 -4.54 22.18 2.20
C LEU A 149 -4.57 23.65 2.60
N GLN A 150 -5.29 24.49 1.84
CA GLN A 150 -5.37 25.92 2.11
C GLN A 150 -5.95 26.20 3.50
N GLU A 151 -6.97 25.43 3.89
CA GLU A 151 -7.62 25.52 5.20
C GLU A 151 -6.69 25.07 6.35
N HIS A 152 -5.70 24.23 6.05
CA HIS A 152 -4.81 23.59 7.03
C HIS A 152 -3.36 24.10 6.99
N THR A 153 -3.10 25.21 6.30
CA THR A 153 -1.78 25.85 6.20
C THR A 153 -1.17 26.13 7.58
N ALA A 154 -1.98 26.61 8.53
CA ALA A 154 -1.53 26.86 9.91
C ALA A 154 -1.08 25.57 10.62
N HIS A 155 -1.79 24.45 10.42
CA HIS A 155 -1.44 23.15 11.00
C HIS A 155 -0.13 22.60 10.41
N LEU A 156 0.04 22.74 9.09
CA LEU A 156 1.26 22.35 8.38
C LEU A 156 2.46 23.13 8.91
N GLU A 157 2.37 24.45 8.94
CA GLU A 157 3.45 25.32 9.40
C GLU A 157 3.79 25.05 10.87
N LEU A 158 2.81 24.91 11.76
CA LEU A 158 3.07 24.55 13.15
C LEU A 158 3.78 23.18 13.26
N GLY A 159 3.35 22.18 12.49
CA GLY A 159 4.01 20.88 12.43
C GLY A 159 5.47 20.97 11.97
N ARG A 160 5.78 21.79 10.95
CA ARG A 160 7.15 22.03 10.48
C ARG A 160 8.05 22.63 11.56
N HIS A 161 7.51 23.56 12.35
CA HIS A 161 8.24 24.11 13.49
C HIS A 161 8.51 23.03 14.55
N VAL A 162 7.52 22.18 14.86
CA VAL A 162 7.64 21.08 15.84
C VAL A 162 8.66 20.03 15.39
N PHE A 163 8.68 19.68 14.10
CA PHE A 163 9.58 18.66 13.55
C PHE A 163 10.84 19.24 12.90
N ALA A 164 11.19 20.49 13.17
CA ALA A 164 12.40 21.13 12.64
C ALA A 164 13.67 20.35 13.03
N ALA A 165 14.65 20.30 12.12
CA ALA A 165 15.91 19.59 12.36
C ALA A 165 16.80 20.25 13.43
N ASN A 166 16.61 21.55 13.67
CA ASN A 166 17.47 22.36 14.54
C ASN A 166 16.95 22.48 15.98
N ALA A 167 15.81 21.87 16.30
CA ALA A 167 15.27 21.88 17.66
C ALA A 167 16.20 21.11 18.60
N ARG A 168 16.43 21.65 19.79
CA ARG A 168 17.33 20.99 20.76
C ARG A 168 16.76 19.64 21.23
N LEU A 169 15.43 19.56 21.33
CA LEU A 169 14.69 18.31 21.46
C LEU A 169 14.06 17.93 20.11
N SER A 170 14.71 17.03 19.38
CA SER A 170 14.15 16.53 18.12
C SER A 170 12.99 15.58 18.39
N LEU A 171 11.81 15.91 17.86
CA LEU A 171 10.62 15.05 17.92
C LEU A 171 10.44 14.16 16.68
N LYS A 172 11.39 14.16 15.74
CA LYS A 172 11.33 13.36 14.49
C LYS A 172 11.23 11.86 14.74
N PHE A 173 11.69 11.38 15.90
CA PHE A 173 11.54 9.97 16.28
C PHE A 173 10.07 9.52 16.32
N LEU A 174 9.13 10.43 16.55
CA LEU A 174 7.70 10.13 16.55
C LEU A 174 7.17 9.77 15.15
N LEU A 175 7.82 10.25 14.09
CA LEU A 175 7.42 10.01 12.69
C LEU A 175 8.12 8.78 12.07
N ARG A 176 9.27 8.37 12.62
CA ARG A 176 10.19 7.39 12.02
C ARG A 176 9.52 6.06 11.64
N ASP A 177 8.68 5.54 12.52
CA ASP A 177 8.01 4.24 12.31
C ASP A 177 6.59 4.37 11.76
N LEU A 178 6.12 5.61 11.54
CA LEU A 178 4.77 5.90 11.09
C LEU A 178 4.67 6.14 9.58
N TRP A 179 5.70 6.77 8.98
CA TRP A 179 5.62 7.22 7.60
C TRP A 179 5.45 6.07 6.61
N LEU A 180 6.15 4.93 6.77
CA LEU A 180 6.08 3.85 5.79
C LEU A 180 4.73 3.12 5.80
N PRO A 181 4.18 2.68 6.94
CA PRO A 181 2.82 2.14 6.99
C PRO A 181 1.78 3.14 6.50
N PHE A 182 1.94 4.43 6.82
CA PHE A 182 1.06 5.49 6.33
C PHE A 182 1.15 5.65 4.81
N LEU A 183 2.36 5.66 4.23
CA LEU A 183 2.55 5.75 2.79
C LEU A 183 1.88 4.57 2.08
N LYS A 184 2.07 3.34 2.56
CA LYS A 184 1.43 2.15 1.96
C LYS A 184 -0.09 2.27 1.92
N SER A 185 -0.67 2.69 3.05
CA SER A 185 -2.11 2.92 3.22
C SER A 185 -2.63 4.02 2.28
N THR A 186 -2.00 5.20 2.30
CA THR A 186 -2.39 6.33 1.46
C THR A 186 -2.19 6.02 -0.02
N PHE A 187 -1.05 5.46 -0.40
CA PHE A 187 -0.77 5.11 -1.80
C PHE A 187 -1.75 4.06 -2.32
N TYR A 188 -2.14 3.05 -1.52
CA TYR A 188 -3.18 2.10 -1.89
C TYR A 188 -4.50 2.80 -2.20
N HIS A 189 -5.03 3.59 -1.27
CA HIS A 189 -6.32 4.24 -1.45
C HIS A 189 -6.34 5.25 -2.59
N ARG A 190 -5.30 6.09 -2.68
CA ARG A 190 -5.15 7.06 -3.77
C ARG A 190 -5.07 6.36 -5.13
N THR A 191 -4.34 5.25 -5.21
CA THR A 191 -4.27 4.43 -6.43
C THR A 191 -5.62 3.79 -6.74
N THR A 192 -6.35 3.28 -5.74
CA THR A 192 -7.71 2.75 -5.93
C THR A 192 -8.63 3.80 -6.55
N ASP A 193 -8.67 5.00 -5.99
CA ASP A 193 -9.52 6.10 -6.49
C ASP A 193 -9.14 6.51 -7.92
N LEU A 194 -7.85 6.44 -8.27
CA LEU A 194 -7.34 6.82 -9.60
C LEU A 194 -7.69 5.79 -10.69
N ILE A 195 -7.56 4.50 -10.39
CA ILE A 195 -7.56 3.46 -11.44
C ILE A 195 -8.81 2.59 -11.46
N SER A 196 -9.63 2.59 -10.40
CA SER A 196 -10.81 1.72 -10.33
C SER A 196 -11.75 1.94 -11.51
N GLY A 197 -12.18 0.86 -12.14
CA GLY A 197 -13.08 0.87 -13.31
C GLY A 197 -12.48 1.43 -14.60
N VAL A 198 -11.20 1.84 -14.63
CA VAL A 198 -10.52 2.38 -15.82
C VAL A 198 -9.46 1.39 -16.30
N PHE A 199 -9.70 0.66 -17.39
CA PHE A 199 -8.75 -0.36 -17.90
C PHE A 199 -8.06 0.03 -19.21
N THR A 200 -8.49 1.12 -19.82
CA THR A 200 -8.03 1.58 -21.15
C THR A 200 -6.71 2.34 -21.14
N GLU A 201 -6.15 2.62 -19.96
CA GLU A 201 -4.93 3.39 -19.78
C GLU A 201 -3.86 2.63 -18.99
N SER A 202 -2.59 2.98 -19.24
CA SER A 202 -1.45 2.57 -18.42
C SER A 202 -1.14 3.64 -17.36
N PHE A 203 -0.82 3.18 -16.15
CA PHE A 203 -0.54 4.01 -14.99
C PHE A 203 0.81 3.69 -14.34
N VAL A 204 1.40 2.52 -14.57
CA VAL A 204 2.63 2.07 -13.86
C VAL A 204 3.77 3.08 -13.97
N GLN A 205 4.10 3.57 -15.17
CA GLN A 205 5.18 4.55 -15.34
C GLN A 205 4.87 5.86 -14.59
N ARG A 206 3.65 6.36 -14.72
CA ARG A 206 3.19 7.59 -14.04
C ARG A 206 3.31 7.45 -12.52
N LEU A 207 2.83 6.33 -11.96
CA LEU A 207 2.90 6.03 -10.53
C LEU A 207 4.36 5.90 -10.06
N GLN A 208 5.25 5.37 -10.89
CA GLN A 208 6.68 5.30 -10.59
C GLN A 208 7.30 6.70 -10.49
N GLU A 209 7.00 7.58 -11.45
CA GLU A 209 7.45 8.98 -11.43
C GLU A 209 6.88 9.73 -10.21
N TYR A 210 5.62 9.50 -9.85
CA TYR A 210 5.02 10.04 -8.63
C TYR A 210 5.82 9.62 -7.37
N LEU A 211 6.10 8.32 -7.21
CA LEU A 211 6.87 7.82 -6.07
C LEU A 211 8.29 8.42 -6.03
N GLU A 212 8.93 8.59 -7.19
CA GLU A 212 10.28 9.15 -7.24
C GLU A 212 10.30 10.66 -6.93
N PHE A 213 9.49 11.46 -7.61
CA PHE A 213 9.59 12.91 -7.56
C PHE A 213 8.77 13.51 -6.42
N VAL A 214 7.54 13.05 -6.21
CA VAL A 214 6.66 13.59 -5.17
C VAL A 214 7.00 12.99 -3.81
N VAL A 215 7.10 11.66 -3.73
CA VAL A 215 7.29 10.97 -2.44
C VAL A 215 8.74 11.02 -2.00
N VAL A 216 9.67 10.49 -2.80
CA VAL A 216 11.09 10.35 -2.40
C VAL A 216 11.80 11.71 -2.38
N LYS A 217 11.75 12.46 -3.48
CA LYS A 217 12.46 13.75 -3.59
C LYS A 217 11.78 14.89 -2.85
N GLY A 218 10.45 14.86 -2.70
CA GLY A 218 9.67 15.88 -2.00
C GLY A 218 9.35 15.49 -0.56
N TRP A 219 8.36 14.64 -0.37
CA TRP A 219 7.73 14.35 0.92
C TRP A 219 8.70 13.77 1.96
N LEU A 220 9.45 12.71 1.62
CA LEU A 220 10.40 12.06 2.53
C LEU A 220 11.51 13.01 2.99
N ARG A 221 11.96 13.90 2.09
CA ARG A 221 12.92 14.95 2.41
C ARG A 221 12.33 15.95 3.40
N ASN A 222 11.09 16.39 3.20
CA ASN A 222 10.42 17.36 4.06
C ASN A 222 10.21 16.82 5.49
N ILE A 223 9.79 15.56 5.63
CA ILE A 223 9.66 14.91 6.96
C ILE A 223 11.01 14.58 7.60
N GLY A 224 12.12 14.73 6.86
CA GLY A 224 13.48 14.54 7.35
C GLY A 224 13.91 13.08 7.47
N VAL A 225 13.35 12.18 6.65
CA VAL A 225 13.85 10.80 6.51
C VAL A 225 15.20 10.86 5.79
N LYS A 226 16.23 10.29 6.41
CA LYS A 226 17.57 10.19 5.81
C LYS A 226 17.53 9.08 4.76
N ILE A 227 17.73 9.44 3.50
CA ILE A 227 17.78 8.52 2.39
C ILE A 227 19.24 8.38 1.98
N GLU A 228 19.82 7.20 2.18
CA GLU A 228 21.20 6.90 1.77
C GLU A 228 21.30 6.73 0.26
N SER A 229 20.26 6.15 -0.36
CA SER A 229 20.13 6.06 -1.81
C SER A 229 18.65 6.08 -2.23
N PRO A 230 18.28 6.70 -3.37
CA PRO A 230 16.90 6.76 -3.83
C PRO A 230 16.31 5.36 -4.10
N SER A 231 17.16 4.41 -4.51
CA SER A 231 16.77 3.02 -4.77
C SER A 231 16.46 2.22 -3.49
N THR A 232 16.93 2.65 -2.33
CA THR A 232 16.62 2.02 -1.02
C THR A 232 15.59 2.78 -0.21
N ALA A 233 15.09 3.92 -0.70
CA ALA A 233 14.15 4.76 0.03
C ALA A 233 12.80 4.09 0.25
N LEU A 234 12.33 3.32 -0.72
CA LEU A 234 11.04 2.63 -0.71
C LEU A 234 11.23 1.12 -0.86
N PRO A 235 10.29 0.30 -0.36
CA PRO A 235 10.27 -1.13 -0.66
C PRO A 235 10.25 -1.36 -2.18
N PRO A 236 11.10 -2.25 -2.73
CA PRO A 236 11.31 -2.36 -4.18
C PRO A 236 10.05 -2.74 -4.96
N ASN A 237 9.14 -3.49 -4.33
CA ASN A 237 7.91 -3.96 -4.96
C ASN A 237 6.68 -3.15 -4.56
N LEU A 238 6.84 -2.03 -3.83
CA LEU A 238 5.70 -1.25 -3.32
C LEU A 238 4.69 -0.91 -4.44
N LEU A 239 5.19 -0.43 -5.58
CA LEU A 239 4.35 -0.05 -6.72
C LEU A 239 3.58 -1.25 -7.27
N PHE A 240 4.27 -2.35 -7.57
CA PHE A 240 3.67 -3.52 -8.21
C PHE A 240 2.73 -4.29 -7.28
N GLU A 241 3.11 -4.43 -6.00
CA GLU A 241 2.25 -5.05 -4.98
C GLU A 241 0.99 -4.23 -4.75
N THR A 242 1.10 -2.90 -4.66
CA THR A 242 -0.07 -2.02 -4.52
C THR A 242 -0.94 -2.05 -5.78
N TYR A 243 -0.35 -1.91 -6.97
CA TYR A 243 -1.10 -1.92 -8.23
C TYR A 243 -1.89 -3.23 -8.41
N TYR A 244 -1.24 -4.37 -8.20
CA TYR A 244 -1.90 -5.67 -8.27
C TYR A 244 -2.97 -5.82 -7.18
N ALA A 245 -2.71 -5.40 -5.94
CA ALA A 245 -3.70 -5.47 -4.87
C ALA A 245 -4.98 -4.67 -5.19
N VAL A 246 -4.86 -3.50 -5.82
CA VAL A 246 -6.01 -2.71 -6.28
C VAL A 246 -6.75 -3.42 -7.41
N ARG A 247 -6.02 -3.96 -8.40
CA ARG A 247 -6.62 -4.65 -9.56
C ARG A 247 -7.18 -6.03 -9.26
N ARG A 248 -6.79 -6.66 -8.15
CA ARG A 248 -7.17 -8.03 -7.78
C ARG A 248 -8.67 -8.26 -7.88
N GLN A 249 -9.48 -7.35 -7.35
CA GLN A 249 -10.95 -7.48 -7.35
C GLN A 249 -11.59 -7.24 -8.72
N GLU A 250 -10.85 -6.65 -9.66
CA GLU A 250 -11.32 -6.26 -10.99
C GLU A 250 -10.78 -7.21 -12.09
N LEU A 251 -9.95 -8.20 -11.73
CA LEU A 251 -9.23 -9.08 -12.67
C LEU A 251 -10.16 -9.68 -13.72
N PHE A 252 -11.29 -10.25 -13.31
CA PHE A 252 -12.24 -10.83 -14.26
C PHE A 252 -12.78 -9.79 -15.24
N SER A 253 -13.17 -8.61 -14.76
CA SER A 253 -13.67 -7.52 -15.62
C SER A 253 -12.60 -7.06 -16.61
N ILE A 254 -11.35 -6.91 -16.14
CA ILE A 254 -10.19 -6.58 -17.00
C ILE A 254 -10.02 -7.62 -18.11
N MET A 255 -10.15 -8.92 -17.82
CA MET A 255 -10.01 -9.96 -18.85
C MET A 255 -11.14 -9.87 -19.90
N ILE A 256 -12.38 -9.68 -19.46
CA ILE A 256 -13.55 -9.66 -20.35
C ILE A 256 -13.57 -8.42 -21.25
N GLU A 257 -13.06 -7.27 -20.78
CA GLU A 257 -12.98 -6.01 -21.53
C GLU A 257 -11.86 -5.99 -22.60
N TYR A 258 -11.12 -7.07 -22.80
CA TYR A 258 -10.13 -7.17 -23.87
C TYR A 258 -10.81 -7.14 -25.26
N PRO A 259 -10.36 -6.28 -26.21
CA PRO A 259 -9.02 -5.69 -26.32
C PRO A 259 -8.81 -4.31 -25.69
N GLU A 260 -9.87 -3.63 -25.26
CA GLU A 260 -9.77 -2.25 -24.75
C GLU A 260 -8.92 -2.18 -23.46
N SER A 261 -8.95 -3.23 -22.65
CA SER A 261 -8.14 -3.35 -21.43
C SER A 261 -6.65 -3.66 -21.66
N HIS A 262 -6.17 -3.70 -22.92
CA HIS A 262 -4.80 -4.10 -23.24
C HIS A 262 -3.70 -3.30 -22.49
N PRO A 263 -3.77 -1.97 -22.33
CA PRO A 263 -2.79 -1.21 -21.56
C PRO A 263 -2.71 -1.65 -20.09
N CYS A 264 -3.86 -1.92 -19.46
CA CYS A 264 -3.89 -2.43 -18.08
C CYS A 264 -3.27 -3.83 -17.96
N LEU A 265 -3.46 -4.70 -18.97
CA LEU A 265 -2.82 -6.02 -19.00
C LEU A 265 -1.30 -5.95 -19.11
N LEU A 266 -0.76 -4.97 -19.85
CA LEU A 266 0.69 -4.73 -19.94
C LEU A 266 1.27 -4.27 -18.60
N ASP A 267 0.57 -3.40 -17.87
CA ASP A 267 0.95 -2.98 -16.52
C ASP A 267 0.92 -4.16 -15.54
N LEU A 268 -0.15 -4.98 -15.59
CA LEU A 268 -0.29 -6.19 -14.78
C LEU A 268 0.83 -7.19 -15.04
N ARG A 269 1.23 -7.39 -16.30
CA ARG A 269 2.37 -8.25 -16.66
C ARG A 269 3.65 -7.89 -15.90
N LEU A 270 3.92 -6.60 -15.69
CA LEU A 270 5.10 -6.16 -14.93
C LEU A 270 5.05 -6.59 -13.46
N CYS A 271 3.85 -6.78 -12.90
CA CYS A 271 3.67 -7.21 -11.52
C CYS A 271 4.01 -8.70 -11.30
N PHE A 272 3.84 -9.56 -12.32
CA PHE A 272 3.97 -11.02 -12.18
C PHE A 272 5.37 -11.58 -12.43
N GLN A 273 6.41 -10.75 -12.32
CA GLN A 273 7.79 -11.26 -12.24
C GLN A 273 8.01 -12.15 -11.00
N ASN A 274 7.14 -12.01 -9.99
CA ASN A 274 7.13 -12.81 -8.77
C ASN A 274 6.15 -14.00 -8.91
N ALA A 275 6.66 -15.22 -8.82
CA ALA A 275 5.86 -16.44 -8.89
C ALA A 275 4.70 -16.50 -7.87
N LYS A 276 4.84 -15.84 -6.70
CA LYS A 276 3.77 -15.80 -5.70
C LYS A 276 2.54 -15.02 -6.16
N LEU A 277 2.74 -13.91 -6.87
CA LEU A 277 1.64 -13.09 -7.39
C LEU A 277 0.94 -13.78 -8.57
N LEU A 278 1.69 -14.51 -9.38
CA LEU A 278 1.11 -15.31 -10.47
C LEU A 278 0.21 -16.43 -9.93
N GLN A 279 0.62 -17.10 -8.86
CA GLN A 279 -0.23 -18.11 -8.20
C GLN A 279 -1.51 -17.48 -7.64
N ASP A 280 -1.42 -16.33 -6.97
CA ASP A 280 -2.58 -15.62 -6.43
C ASP A 280 -3.54 -15.16 -7.55
N LEU A 281 -3.03 -14.75 -8.71
CA LEU A 281 -3.83 -14.47 -9.91
C LEU A 281 -4.62 -15.71 -10.34
N ILE A 282 -3.98 -16.88 -10.43
CA ILE A 282 -4.61 -18.13 -10.85
C ILE A 282 -5.75 -18.52 -9.91
N ASP A 283 -5.51 -18.42 -8.60
CA ASP A 283 -6.48 -18.80 -7.59
C ASP A 283 -7.69 -17.85 -7.59
N GLU A 284 -7.46 -16.54 -7.60
CA GLU A 284 -8.49 -15.51 -7.58
C GLU A 284 -9.30 -15.48 -8.89
N LEU A 285 -8.63 -15.36 -10.04
CA LEU A 285 -9.31 -15.30 -11.33
C LEU A 285 -9.97 -16.63 -11.67
N GLY A 286 -9.36 -17.76 -11.30
CA GLY A 286 -9.98 -19.08 -11.45
C GLY A 286 -11.27 -19.20 -10.63
N HIS A 287 -11.31 -18.62 -9.42
CA HIS A 287 -12.53 -18.54 -8.63
C HIS A 287 -13.61 -17.70 -9.34
N GLU A 288 -13.27 -16.48 -9.76
CA GLU A 288 -14.18 -15.57 -10.47
C GLU A 288 -14.74 -16.16 -11.76
N VAL A 289 -13.91 -16.88 -12.54
CA VAL A 289 -14.36 -17.58 -13.76
C VAL A 289 -15.41 -18.63 -13.42
N ARG A 290 -15.19 -19.43 -12.37
CA ARG A 290 -16.15 -20.46 -11.94
C ARG A 290 -17.46 -19.86 -11.43
N THR A 291 -17.40 -18.77 -10.67
CA THR A 291 -18.58 -18.16 -10.05
C THR A 291 -19.39 -17.30 -11.01
N ARG A 292 -18.73 -16.59 -11.94
CA ARG A 292 -19.38 -15.61 -12.83
C ARG A 292 -19.62 -16.13 -14.23
N LEU A 293 -18.60 -16.73 -14.87
CA LEU A 293 -18.70 -17.18 -16.27
C LEU A 293 -19.35 -18.57 -16.40
N LEU A 294 -19.05 -19.48 -15.46
CA LEU A 294 -19.51 -20.87 -15.51
C LEU A 294 -20.79 -21.12 -14.70
N HIS A 295 -21.51 -20.05 -14.35
CA HIS A 295 -22.81 -20.18 -13.70
C HIS A 295 -23.82 -20.84 -14.66
N PRO A 296 -24.68 -21.78 -14.21
CA PRO A 296 -25.61 -22.52 -15.08
C PRO A 296 -26.56 -21.65 -15.93
N GLY A 297 -26.82 -20.42 -15.48
CA GLY A 297 -27.67 -19.45 -16.19
C GLY A 297 -26.97 -18.69 -17.34
N VAL A 298 -25.66 -18.84 -17.54
CA VAL A 298 -24.93 -18.14 -18.60
C VAL A 298 -25.12 -18.87 -19.93
N HIS A 299 -25.41 -18.12 -20.99
CA HIS A 299 -25.62 -18.67 -22.33
C HIS A 299 -24.31 -19.12 -22.99
N THR A 300 -24.37 -20.12 -23.86
CA THR A 300 -23.21 -20.75 -24.51
C THR A 300 -22.41 -19.75 -25.32
N ASP A 301 -23.10 -18.82 -25.99
CA ASP A 301 -22.51 -17.72 -26.76
C ASP A 301 -21.67 -16.79 -25.87
N GLN A 302 -22.15 -16.45 -24.67
CA GLN A 302 -21.43 -15.62 -23.70
C GLN A 302 -20.21 -16.33 -23.12
N ILE A 303 -20.32 -17.64 -22.85
CA ILE A 303 -19.17 -18.44 -22.40
C ILE A 303 -18.08 -18.47 -23.48
N LEU A 304 -18.44 -18.66 -24.75
CA LEU A 304 -17.49 -18.64 -25.87
C LEU A 304 -16.81 -17.27 -26.02
N LEU A 305 -17.58 -16.18 -25.88
CA LEU A 305 -17.04 -14.82 -25.93
C LEU A 305 -16.05 -14.59 -24.78
N GLY A 306 -16.45 -14.93 -23.55
CA GLY A 306 -15.61 -14.79 -22.36
C GLY A 306 -14.35 -15.64 -22.44
N TYR A 307 -14.44 -16.87 -22.94
CA TYR A 307 -13.29 -17.75 -23.19
C TYR A 307 -12.29 -17.09 -24.16
N GLY A 308 -12.77 -16.52 -25.27
CA GLY A 308 -11.93 -15.83 -26.25
C GLY A 308 -11.25 -14.57 -25.71
N CYS A 309 -11.91 -13.84 -24.80
CA CYS A 309 -11.29 -12.71 -24.09
C CYS A 309 -10.25 -13.18 -23.07
N LEU A 310 -10.59 -14.16 -22.22
CA LEU A 310 -9.69 -14.75 -21.21
C LEU A 310 -8.38 -15.24 -21.83
N VAL A 311 -8.47 -16.05 -22.88
CA VAL A 311 -7.30 -16.60 -23.58
C VAL A 311 -6.36 -15.50 -24.06
N ARG A 312 -6.90 -14.50 -24.77
CA ARG A 312 -6.08 -13.43 -25.35
C ARG A 312 -5.49 -12.53 -24.28
N ALA A 313 -6.25 -12.22 -23.23
CA ALA A 313 -5.80 -11.41 -22.12
C ALA A 313 -4.71 -12.12 -21.29
N LEU A 314 -4.90 -13.40 -20.98
CA LEU A 314 -3.94 -14.19 -20.21
C LEU A 314 -2.62 -14.38 -20.95
N ARG A 315 -2.62 -14.53 -22.28
CA ARG A 315 -1.39 -14.56 -23.10
C ARG A 315 -0.58 -13.26 -23.03
N VAL A 316 -1.24 -12.12 -22.81
CA VAL A 316 -0.54 -10.84 -22.62
C VAL A 316 0.18 -10.83 -21.27
N ILE A 317 -0.49 -11.30 -20.22
CA ILE A 317 0.03 -11.31 -18.85
C ILE A 317 1.13 -12.36 -18.67
N ASP A 318 0.87 -13.59 -19.11
CA ASP A 318 1.74 -14.74 -18.96
C ASP A 318 2.03 -15.37 -20.33
N PRO A 319 3.15 -14.99 -20.97
CA PRO A 319 3.57 -15.57 -22.24
C PRO A 319 3.88 -17.08 -22.18
N SER A 320 4.04 -17.66 -20.98
CA SER A 320 4.26 -19.10 -20.84
C SER A 320 2.98 -19.94 -20.96
N SER A 321 1.82 -19.28 -20.96
CA SER A 321 0.49 -19.89 -21.01
C SER A 321 0.14 -20.79 -19.82
N VAL A 322 0.95 -20.82 -18.75
CA VAL A 322 0.65 -21.64 -17.55
C VAL A 322 -0.62 -21.17 -16.87
N ALA A 323 -0.78 -19.86 -16.65
CA ALA A 323 -2.00 -19.33 -16.05
C ALA A 323 -3.22 -19.56 -16.94
N GLN A 324 -3.03 -19.43 -18.27
CA GLN A 324 -4.06 -19.69 -19.25
C GLN A 324 -4.57 -21.13 -19.14
N ASP A 325 -3.68 -22.12 -19.24
CA ASP A 325 -4.04 -23.53 -19.26
C ASP A 325 -4.84 -23.93 -18.01
N ILE A 326 -4.44 -23.42 -16.84
CA ILE A 326 -5.11 -23.73 -15.57
C ILE A 326 -6.49 -23.06 -15.47
N ILE A 327 -6.60 -21.77 -15.79
CA ILE A 327 -7.84 -20.99 -15.64
C ILE A 327 -8.87 -21.35 -16.71
N CYS A 328 -8.43 -21.66 -17.93
CA CYS A 328 -9.27 -21.96 -19.07
C CYS A 328 -9.75 -23.42 -19.11
N GLN A 329 -9.08 -24.35 -18.41
CA GLN A 329 -9.46 -25.77 -18.40
C GLN A 329 -10.92 -26.01 -17.95
N PRO A 330 -11.43 -25.41 -16.86
CA PRO A 330 -12.83 -25.57 -16.45
C PRO A 330 -13.83 -25.04 -17.49
N VAL A 331 -13.46 -23.98 -18.21
CA VAL A 331 -14.29 -23.40 -19.27
C VAL A 331 -14.41 -24.36 -20.45
N ALA A 332 -13.29 -24.95 -20.87
CA ALA A 332 -13.27 -25.94 -21.94
C ALA A 332 -14.09 -27.20 -21.57
N VAL A 333 -14.03 -27.66 -20.33
CA VAL A 333 -14.87 -28.77 -19.83
C VAL A 333 -16.35 -28.40 -19.89
N CYS A 334 -16.72 -27.19 -19.45
CA CYS A 334 -18.10 -26.71 -19.50
C CYS A 334 -18.65 -26.66 -20.93
N LEU A 335 -17.87 -26.10 -21.88
CA LEU A 335 -18.28 -26.02 -23.28
C LEU A 335 -18.47 -27.40 -23.93
N ARG A 336 -17.61 -28.37 -23.61
CA ARG A 336 -17.75 -29.76 -24.11
C ARG A 336 -19.00 -30.46 -23.58
N ALA A 337 -19.48 -30.07 -22.40
CA ALA A 337 -20.67 -30.66 -21.79
C ALA A 337 -22.00 -30.06 -22.32
N ARG A 338 -21.95 -29.01 -23.13
CA ARG A 338 -23.13 -28.32 -23.67
C ARG A 338 -23.41 -28.79 -25.10
N ASP A 339 -24.59 -29.38 -25.31
CA ASP A 339 -25.02 -29.95 -26.59
C ASP A 339 -25.05 -28.92 -27.74
N ASP A 340 -25.31 -27.65 -27.42
CA ASP A 340 -25.42 -26.54 -28.37
C ASP A 340 -24.09 -25.85 -28.70
N ALA A 341 -22.99 -26.20 -28.02
CA ALA A 341 -21.71 -25.49 -28.17
C ALA A 341 -21.13 -25.57 -29.59
N VAL A 342 -21.21 -26.74 -30.24
CA VAL A 342 -20.72 -26.92 -31.61
C VAL A 342 -21.51 -26.02 -32.58
N HIS A 343 -22.83 -25.96 -32.44
CA HIS A 343 -23.68 -25.09 -33.25
C HIS A 343 -23.30 -23.63 -33.05
N CYS A 344 -23.19 -23.16 -31.81
CA CYS A 344 -22.79 -21.78 -31.52
C CYS A 344 -21.40 -21.43 -32.07
N ILE A 345 -20.44 -22.37 -32.05
CA ILE A 345 -19.11 -22.16 -32.64
C ILE A 345 -19.24 -22.03 -34.15
N VAL A 346 -19.91 -22.97 -34.82
CA VAL A 346 -20.10 -22.97 -36.27
C VAL A 346 -20.81 -21.70 -36.74
N ASP A 347 -21.87 -21.29 -36.04
CA ASP A 347 -22.62 -20.07 -36.33
C ASP A 347 -21.70 -18.83 -36.24
N ARG A 348 -20.83 -18.74 -35.23
CA ARG A 348 -19.82 -17.67 -35.12
C ARG A 348 -18.79 -17.68 -36.24
N LEU A 349 -18.50 -18.84 -36.84
CA LEU A 349 -17.54 -18.96 -37.94
C LEU A 349 -18.14 -18.60 -39.31
N ILE A 350 -19.43 -18.87 -39.50
CA ILE A 350 -20.13 -18.65 -40.76
C ILE A 350 -20.74 -17.24 -40.84
N SER A 351 -21.03 -16.63 -39.69
CA SER A 351 -21.56 -15.27 -39.64
C SER A 351 -20.57 -14.29 -40.28
N PRO A 352 -21.04 -13.36 -41.16
CA PRO A 352 -20.17 -12.35 -41.73
C PRO A 352 -19.53 -11.52 -40.61
N PRO A 353 -18.31 -10.99 -40.81
CA PRO A 353 -17.69 -10.14 -39.82
C PRO A 353 -18.55 -8.87 -39.71
N ASP A 354 -19.38 -8.79 -38.68
CA ASP A 354 -19.93 -7.51 -38.26
C ASP A 354 -18.73 -6.61 -37.89
N ASP A 355 -18.80 -5.33 -38.23
CA ASP A 355 -17.74 -4.32 -38.02
C ASP A 355 -17.35 -4.11 -36.53
N THR A 356 -17.89 -4.92 -35.63
CA THR A 356 -17.69 -4.91 -34.18
C THR A 356 -16.73 -6.02 -33.73
N GLN A 357 -15.40 -5.81 -33.81
CA GLN A 357 -14.32 -6.49 -33.05
C GLN A 357 -14.32 -8.05 -32.94
N GLN A 358 -15.28 -8.77 -33.50
CA GLN A 358 -15.57 -10.20 -33.32
C GLN A 358 -14.77 -11.07 -34.30
N SER A 359 -14.33 -10.50 -35.43
CA SER A 359 -13.52 -11.20 -36.43
C SER A 359 -12.18 -11.70 -35.88
N SER A 360 -11.52 -10.92 -35.01
CA SER A 360 -10.28 -11.34 -34.32
C SER A 360 -10.53 -12.30 -33.14
N GLN A 361 -11.75 -12.35 -32.59
CA GLN A 361 -12.14 -13.30 -31.53
C GLN A 361 -12.36 -14.70 -32.10
N ALA A 362 -13.00 -14.83 -33.25
CA ALA A 362 -13.32 -16.12 -33.87
C ALA A 362 -12.07 -16.92 -34.27
N VAL A 363 -11.02 -16.26 -34.79
CA VAL A 363 -9.80 -16.93 -35.30
C VAL A 363 -8.94 -17.52 -34.16
N GLY A 364 -8.88 -16.87 -33.00
CA GLY A 364 -8.13 -17.39 -31.84
C GLY A 364 -8.80 -18.59 -31.18
N LEU A 365 -10.14 -18.60 -31.13
CA LEU A 365 -10.96 -19.69 -30.59
C LEU A 365 -10.80 -20.99 -31.40
N GLN A 366 -10.66 -20.87 -32.74
CA GLN A 366 -10.45 -22.01 -33.64
C GLN A 366 -9.18 -22.80 -33.30
N GLN A 367 -8.06 -22.12 -33.08
CA GLN A 367 -6.78 -22.78 -32.86
C GLN A 367 -6.68 -23.50 -31.51
N GLU A 368 -7.43 -23.07 -30.51
CA GLU A 368 -7.36 -23.66 -29.17
C GLU A 368 -8.40 -24.74 -28.89
N LEU A 369 -9.63 -24.57 -29.38
CA LEU A 369 -10.70 -25.55 -29.17
C LEU A 369 -10.54 -26.78 -30.10
N LEU A 370 -9.83 -26.63 -31.23
CA LEU A 370 -9.54 -27.70 -32.18
C LEU A 370 -8.26 -28.48 -31.87
N LEU A 371 -7.48 -28.10 -30.84
CA LEU A 371 -6.35 -28.92 -30.40
C LEU A 371 -6.90 -30.19 -29.72
N PRO A 372 -6.57 -31.39 -30.21
CA PRO A 372 -6.81 -32.60 -29.45
C PRO A 372 -6.05 -32.45 -28.12
N THR A 373 -6.69 -32.76 -27.00
CA THR A 373 -5.97 -33.07 -25.76
C THR A 373 -4.82 -34.02 -26.10
N PRO A 374 -3.60 -33.83 -25.53
CA PRO A 374 -2.52 -34.79 -25.75
C PRO A 374 -3.08 -36.16 -25.43
N LEU A 375 -2.96 -37.09 -26.39
CA LEU A 375 -3.38 -38.47 -26.24
C LEU A 375 -2.85 -38.99 -24.89
N GLU A 376 -3.75 -39.35 -23.97
CA GLU A 376 -3.39 -40.21 -22.86
C GLU A 376 -2.78 -41.46 -23.49
N VAL A 377 -1.47 -41.63 -23.33
CA VAL A 377 -0.77 -42.82 -23.79
C VAL A 377 -1.35 -43.95 -22.95
N GLU A 378 -2.18 -44.79 -23.57
CA GLU A 378 -2.67 -46.00 -22.91
C GLU A 378 -1.47 -46.77 -22.38
N PRO A 379 -1.50 -47.23 -21.11
CA PRO A 379 -0.44 -48.05 -20.58
C PRO A 379 -0.36 -49.29 -21.46
N THR A 380 0.80 -49.51 -22.06
CA THR A 380 1.04 -50.67 -22.89
C THR A 380 0.85 -51.90 -21.99
N ASP A 381 -0.19 -52.68 -22.27
CA ASP A 381 -0.43 -53.98 -21.66
C ASP A 381 0.76 -54.91 -21.97
N GLU A 382 1.83 -54.78 -21.19
CA GLU A 382 2.76 -55.88 -20.99
C GLU A 382 2.03 -56.89 -20.11
N LEU A 383 1.43 -57.91 -20.74
CA LEU A 383 1.46 -59.31 -20.34
C LEU A 383 0.52 -60.13 -21.23
N ARG A 384 1.09 -60.91 -22.13
CA ARG A 384 0.58 -62.27 -22.37
C ARG A 384 1.69 -63.24 -22.74
N GLU A 385 1.92 -64.13 -21.78
CA GLU A 385 2.75 -65.32 -21.84
C GLU A 385 2.40 -66.23 -23.02
N GLY A 386 3.40 -67.00 -23.45
CA GLY A 386 3.19 -68.40 -23.80
C GLY A 386 3.53 -68.75 -25.24
N ASP A 387 4.76 -69.25 -25.45
CA ASP A 387 4.95 -70.46 -26.25
C ASP A 387 6.23 -71.17 -25.80
N ALA A 388 6.03 -72.19 -24.96
CA ALA A 388 6.98 -73.27 -24.77
C ALA A 388 6.78 -74.29 -25.89
N HIS A 389 7.85 -74.68 -26.59
CA HIS A 389 8.36 -76.06 -26.58
C HIS A 389 9.42 -76.32 -27.68
N LEU A 390 10.56 -76.86 -27.22
CA LEU A 390 11.50 -77.82 -27.82
C LEU A 390 12.11 -77.50 -29.22
N PHE A 391 13.42 -77.63 -29.45
CA PHE A 391 14.16 -78.89 -29.44
C PHE A 391 15.69 -78.65 -29.42
N ALA A 392 16.39 -79.67 -28.91
CA ALA A 392 17.84 -79.78 -28.76
C ALA A 392 18.62 -79.84 -30.08
N HIS A 393 19.92 -79.49 -30.04
CA HIS A 393 21.06 -80.39 -30.34
C HIS A 393 22.37 -79.60 -30.50
N GLY A 394 23.47 -80.15 -29.97
CA GLY A 394 24.85 -79.83 -30.38
C GLY A 394 25.75 -79.44 -29.24
#